data_AF-A0A261QLX4-F1
#
_entry.id   AF-A0A261QLX4-F1
#
_cell.length_a   1.000
_cell.length_b   1.000
_cell.length_c   1.000
_cell.angle_alpha   90.00
_cell.angle_beta   90.00
_cell.angle_gamma   90.00
#
_symmetry.space_group_name_H-M   'P 1'
#
loop_
_entity.id
_entity.type
_entity.pdbx_description
1 polymer ?
#
loop_
_entity_poly.entity_id
_entity_poly.type
_entity_poly.pdbx_seq_one_letter_code
_entity_poly.pdbx_strand_id
1 'polypeptide(L)'
;MERVDIKAWLEKYKTHVLIAAGICAFGLYQLSEEEPPSSEPFAIEETTLPAQEKVTAAPTEVKAPEQPQTVTIDIKGAVKTPGIYSLSSEERINDAVAKAGGFQKEADRTTVNLAQKLQDEMVIYIPKVGEEPPVTAPAIDGGTTSVQTTSSSGAEQGGAVNINTATSAELQELPGIGEAKAQAIIDYRETTGAFAQAEDLKNVSGIGDKTFEKLQPLITVN
;
A
#
# COMPACT_ATOMS: atom_id res chain seq x y z
N MET A 1 71.57 -30.68 22.97
CA MET A 1 70.20 -30.13 22.93
C MET A 1 70.30 -28.63 23.07
N GLU A 2 70.47 -27.93 21.96
CA GLU A 2 70.41 -26.46 21.93
C GLU A 2 68.96 -26.03 22.07
N ARG A 3 68.67 -25.17 23.05
CA ARG A 3 67.35 -24.60 23.23
C ARG A 3 67.14 -23.59 22.12
N VAL A 4 66.23 -23.86 21.20
CA VAL A 4 65.83 -22.91 20.16
C VAL A 4 65.18 -21.71 20.86
N ASP A 5 65.76 -20.52 20.70
CA ASP A 5 65.22 -19.28 21.25
C ASP A 5 63.96 -18.85 20.47
N ILE A 6 62.82 -19.35 20.96
CA ILE A 6 61.48 -19.19 20.35
C ILE A 6 61.15 -17.72 20.09
N LYS A 7 61.65 -16.79 20.92
CA LYS A 7 61.40 -15.34 20.77
C LYS A 7 62.11 -14.73 19.56
N ALA A 8 63.35 -15.13 19.29
CA ALA A 8 64.12 -14.66 18.13
C ALA A 8 63.59 -15.24 16.81
N TRP A 9 63.09 -16.48 16.88
CA TRP A 9 62.40 -17.12 15.75
C TRP A 9 61.06 -16.42 15.44
N LEU A 10 60.29 -16.04 16.47
CA LEU A 10 58.99 -15.41 16.30
C LEU A 10 59.09 -14.01 15.66
N GLU A 11 60.06 -13.18 16.07
CA GLU A 11 60.23 -11.83 15.49
C GLU A 11 60.70 -11.88 14.02
N LYS A 12 61.53 -12.86 13.65
CA LYS A 12 62.00 -13.04 12.27
C LYS A 12 60.89 -13.49 11.30
N TYR A 13 59.91 -14.26 11.76
CA TYR A 13 58.84 -14.82 10.93
C TYR A 13 57.46 -14.19 11.17
N LYS A 14 57.36 -13.19 12.06
CA LYS A 14 56.11 -12.50 12.45
C LYS A 14 55.26 -12.07 11.25
N THR A 15 55.87 -11.46 10.24
CA THR A 15 55.16 -10.98 9.04
C THR A 15 54.65 -12.14 8.19
N HIS A 16 55.42 -13.23 8.07
CA HIS A 16 54.99 -14.41 7.33
C HIS A 16 53.91 -15.21 8.07
N VAL A 17 53.96 -15.26 9.40
CA VAL A 17 52.92 -15.87 10.24
C VAL A 17 51.62 -15.08 10.16
N LEU A 18 51.67 -13.74 10.11
CA LEU A 18 50.48 -12.90 9.93
C LEU A 18 49.85 -13.06 8.53
N ILE A 19 50.67 -13.18 7.48
CA ILE A 19 50.17 -13.45 6.12
C ILE A 19 49.59 -14.86 6.02
N ALA A 20 50.23 -15.87 6.62
CA ALA A 20 49.71 -17.23 6.66
C ALA A 20 48.39 -17.33 7.45
N ALA A 21 48.27 -16.61 8.57
CA ALA A 21 47.02 -16.54 9.33
C ALA A 21 45.88 -15.88 8.53
N GLY A 22 46.18 -14.83 7.76
CA GLY A 22 45.22 -14.19 6.86
C GLY A 22 44.75 -15.10 5.72
N ILE A 23 45.65 -15.86 5.11
CA ILE A 23 45.32 -16.84 4.06
C ILE A 23 44.53 -18.02 4.63
N CYS A 24 44.85 -18.50 5.84
CA CYS A 24 44.05 -19.51 6.53
C CYS A 24 42.65 -18.99 6.89
N ALA A 25 42.51 -17.74 7.34
CA ALA A 25 41.21 -17.16 7.66
C ALA A 25 40.37 -16.93 6.39
N PHE A 26 40.97 -16.51 5.28
CA PHE A 26 40.29 -16.35 3.99
C PHE A 26 39.94 -17.71 3.35
N GLY A 27 40.81 -18.71 3.49
CA GLY A 27 40.53 -20.09 3.08
C GLY A 27 39.42 -20.75 3.92
N LEU A 28 39.34 -20.45 5.21
CA LEU A 28 38.23 -20.87 6.07
C LEU A 28 36.92 -20.12 5.76
N TYR A 29 37.01 -18.86 5.33
CA TYR A 29 35.84 -18.09 4.90
C TYR A 29 35.32 -18.57 3.53
N GLN A 30 36.21 -18.89 2.59
CA GLN A 30 35.87 -19.51 1.29
C GLN A 30 35.42 -20.98 1.41
N LEU A 31 35.59 -21.61 2.57
CA LEU A 31 35.10 -22.95 2.87
C LEU A 31 33.81 -22.93 3.72
N SER A 32 33.25 -21.75 4.02
CA SER A 32 31.99 -21.58 4.78
C SER A 32 30.78 -21.17 3.92
N GLU A 33 30.91 -21.17 2.59
CA GLU A 33 29.75 -21.23 1.69
C GLU A 33 29.51 -22.69 1.28
N GLU A 34 29.06 -23.52 2.22
CA GLU A 34 28.41 -24.78 1.88
C GLU A 34 26.94 -24.51 1.55
N GLU A 35 26.60 -24.80 0.29
CA GLU A 35 25.25 -24.85 -0.25
C GLU A 35 24.31 -25.69 0.65
N PRO A 36 23.02 -25.33 0.77
CA PRO A 36 22.07 -26.14 1.52
C PRO A 36 21.94 -27.54 0.87
N PRO A 37 21.88 -28.61 1.68
CA PRO A 37 21.87 -29.97 1.15
C PRO A 37 20.61 -30.23 0.31
N SER A 38 20.84 -30.51 -0.97
CA SER A 38 19.94 -31.25 -1.85
C SER A 38 19.59 -32.59 -1.21
N SER A 39 18.33 -32.74 -0.80
CA SER A 39 17.78 -33.96 -0.23
C SER A 39 17.37 -34.92 -1.35
N GLU A 40 18.26 -35.83 -1.74
CA GLU A 40 17.88 -37.04 -2.46
C GLU A 40 17.44 -38.16 -1.49
N PRO A 41 16.45 -38.99 -1.85
CA PRO A 41 15.67 -39.77 -0.92
C PRO A 41 16.38 -41.08 -0.56
N PHE A 42 16.68 -41.30 0.71
CA PHE A 42 17.16 -42.60 1.16
C PHE A 42 15.98 -43.51 1.54
N ALA A 43 16.00 -44.66 0.88
CA ALA A 43 15.14 -45.80 1.04
C ALA A 43 15.09 -46.28 2.51
N ILE A 44 13.88 -46.51 3.00
CA ILE A 44 13.62 -47.31 4.19
C ILE A 44 13.22 -48.70 3.72
N GLU A 45 14.11 -49.65 3.95
CA GLU A 45 13.81 -51.07 3.86
C GLU A 45 12.75 -51.47 4.90
N GLU A 46 11.92 -52.41 4.47
CA GLU A 46 10.91 -53.12 5.22
C GLU A 46 11.45 -53.73 6.53
N THR A 47 10.67 -53.60 7.61
CA THR A 47 10.17 -54.74 8.39
C THR A 47 9.28 -54.21 9.52
N THR A 48 7.96 -54.38 9.39
CA THR A 48 7.07 -55.13 10.30
C THR A 48 5.61 -54.97 9.85
N LEU A 49 5.00 -56.10 9.46
CA LEU A 49 3.55 -56.33 9.21
C LEU A 49 2.75 -56.35 10.55
N PRO A 50 1.40 -56.48 10.55
CA PRO A 50 0.38 -55.78 9.77
C PRO A 50 -0.81 -55.32 10.66
N ALA A 51 -1.53 -54.25 10.30
CA ALA A 51 -2.93 -54.08 10.73
C ALA A 51 -3.67 -53.12 9.80
N GLN A 52 -4.66 -53.65 9.09
CA GLN A 52 -5.61 -52.86 8.33
C GLN A 52 -6.52 -52.08 9.27
N GLU A 53 -6.63 -50.78 9.08
CA GLU A 53 -7.91 -50.08 9.23
C GLU A 53 -8.16 -49.16 8.05
N LYS A 54 -9.20 -49.54 7.32
CA LYS A 54 -9.94 -48.83 6.29
C LYS A 54 -10.25 -47.39 6.75
N VAL A 55 -9.57 -46.40 6.17
CA VAL A 55 -10.06 -45.02 6.14
C VAL A 55 -10.05 -44.53 4.71
N THR A 56 -11.26 -44.28 4.25
CA THR A 56 -11.71 -43.54 3.07
C THR A 56 -10.67 -42.56 2.52
N ALA A 57 -10.31 -42.75 1.26
CA ALA A 57 -9.55 -41.81 0.46
C ALA A 57 -10.26 -40.45 0.42
N ALA A 58 -9.68 -39.46 1.09
CA ALA A 58 -9.73 -38.08 0.63
C ALA A 58 -8.59 -37.94 -0.41
N PRO A 59 -8.81 -37.31 -1.58
CA PRO A 59 -7.69 -36.96 -2.44
C PRO A 59 -6.85 -35.94 -1.68
N THR A 60 -5.65 -36.34 -1.26
CA THR A 60 -4.60 -35.38 -0.92
C THR A 60 -4.27 -34.64 -2.22
N GLU A 61 -4.85 -33.45 -2.38
CA GLU A 61 -4.47 -32.51 -3.42
C GLU A 61 -3.03 -32.08 -3.13
N VAL A 62 -2.09 -32.71 -3.83
CA VAL A 62 -0.70 -32.27 -3.87
C VAL A 62 -0.71 -30.93 -4.59
N LYS A 63 -0.75 -29.84 -3.82
CA LYS A 63 -0.57 -28.48 -4.30
C LYS A 63 0.74 -28.43 -5.08
N ALA A 64 0.64 -28.23 -6.40
CA ALA A 64 1.77 -28.04 -7.30
C ALA A 64 2.69 -26.92 -6.75
N PRO A 65 4.01 -26.97 -7.01
CA PRO A 65 4.90 -25.89 -6.60
C PRO A 65 4.36 -24.57 -7.15
N GLU A 66 4.01 -23.64 -6.25
CA GLU A 66 3.51 -22.31 -6.61
C GLU A 66 4.60 -21.62 -7.45
N GLN A 67 4.36 -21.51 -8.76
CA GLN A 67 5.20 -20.77 -9.67
C GLN A 67 5.26 -19.31 -9.17
N PRO A 68 6.44 -18.66 -9.16
CA PRO A 68 6.54 -17.27 -8.71
C PRO A 68 5.67 -16.39 -9.60
N GLN A 69 4.58 -15.87 -9.04
CA GLN A 69 3.68 -14.99 -9.77
C GLN A 69 4.28 -13.59 -9.78
N THR A 70 4.52 -13.07 -10.97
CA THR A 70 5.00 -11.70 -11.15
C THR A 70 3.80 -10.78 -11.39
N VAL A 71 3.86 -9.59 -10.81
CA VAL A 71 2.82 -8.55 -10.90
C VAL A 71 3.46 -7.28 -11.42
N THR A 72 2.72 -6.56 -12.27
CA THR A 72 3.11 -5.27 -12.82
C THR A 72 2.35 -4.17 -12.12
N ILE A 73 3.09 -3.22 -11.55
CA ILE A 73 2.52 -2.10 -10.79
C ILE A 73 3.02 -0.75 -11.32
N ASP A 74 2.27 0.31 -11.09
CA ASP A 74 2.63 1.70 -11.45
C ASP A 74 2.83 2.52 -10.17
N ILE A 75 4.04 3.04 -9.95
CA ILE A 75 4.41 3.84 -8.76
C ILE A 75 4.50 5.32 -9.14
N LYS A 76 3.71 6.15 -8.47
CA LYS A 76 3.61 7.61 -8.69
C LYS A 76 3.89 8.41 -7.42
N GLY A 77 4.10 9.70 -7.60
CA GLY A 77 4.22 10.67 -6.51
C GLY A 77 5.65 10.83 -5.99
N ALA A 78 5.79 11.02 -4.68
CA ALA A 78 7.01 11.40 -3.97
C ALA A 78 7.99 10.22 -3.74
N VAL A 79 8.35 9.50 -4.81
CA VAL A 79 9.44 8.51 -4.83
C VAL A 79 10.60 9.00 -5.69
N LYS A 80 11.80 8.43 -5.55
CA LYS A 80 12.98 8.89 -6.32
C LYS A 80 12.84 8.63 -7.81
N THR A 81 12.31 7.48 -8.17
CA THR A 81 12.16 7.02 -9.55
C THR A 81 10.73 6.50 -9.71
N PRO A 82 9.76 7.36 -10.07
CA PRO A 82 8.41 6.91 -10.42
C PRO A 82 8.42 6.12 -11.72
N GLY A 83 7.45 5.23 -11.91
CA GLY A 83 7.31 4.43 -13.12
C GLY A 83 6.68 3.05 -12.88
N ILE A 84 6.70 2.22 -13.92
CA ILE A 84 6.12 0.88 -13.91
C ILE A 84 7.21 -0.14 -13.51
N TYR A 85 6.84 -1.07 -12.62
CA TYR A 85 7.74 -2.10 -12.09
C TYR A 85 7.10 -3.48 -12.17
N SER A 86 7.90 -4.49 -12.51
CA SER A 86 7.50 -5.90 -12.41
C SER A 86 8.18 -6.53 -11.18
N LEU A 87 7.36 -7.05 -10.26
CA LEU A 87 7.72 -7.50 -8.92
C LEU A 87 7.07 -8.85 -8.63
N SER A 88 7.44 -9.50 -7.53
CA SER A 88 6.74 -10.72 -7.11
C SER A 88 5.43 -10.37 -6.38
N SER A 89 4.37 -11.17 -6.55
CA SER A 89 3.10 -11.02 -5.80
C SER A 89 3.28 -11.20 -4.29
N GLU A 90 4.38 -11.82 -3.86
CA GLU A 90 4.71 -12.01 -2.45
C GLU A 90 5.40 -10.78 -1.81
N GLU A 91 5.89 -9.85 -2.63
CA GLU A 91 6.46 -8.60 -2.17
C GLU A 91 5.37 -7.63 -1.71
N ARG A 92 5.77 -6.65 -0.89
CA ARG A 92 4.88 -5.61 -0.36
C ARG A 92 5.14 -4.26 -1.00
N ILE A 93 4.23 -3.32 -0.75
CA ILE A 93 4.37 -1.91 -1.16
C ILE A 93 5.70 -1.32 -0.68
N ASN A 94 6.17 -1.66 0.53
CA ASN A 94 7.47 -1.20 1.01
C ASN A 94 8.63 -1.62 0.09
N ASP A 95 8.62 -2.86 -0.39
CA ASP A 95 9.67 -3.42 -1.23
C ASP A 95 9.63 -2.79 -2.63
N ALA A 96 8.43 -2.58 -3.16
CA ALA A 96 8.20 -1.84 -4.39
C ALA A 96 8.78 -0.42 -4.33
N VAL A 97 8.50 0.32 -3.27
CA VAL A 97 9.03 1.68 -3.09
C VAL A 97 10.55 1.68 -2.90
N ALA A 98 11.11 0.66 -2.23
CA ALA A 98 12.56 0.51 -2.13
C ALA A 98 13.20 0.33 -3.52
N LYS A 99 12.60 -0.47 -4.42
CA LYS A 99 13.06 -0.61 -5.81
C LYS A 99 12.86 0.65 -6.65
N ALA A 100 11.88 1.48 -6.30
CA ALA A 100 11.72 2.84 -6.84
C ALA A 100 12.76 3.85 -6.31
N GLY A 101 13.77 3.41 -5.56
CA GLY A 101 14.82 4.25 -4.98
C GLY A 101 14.46 4.84 -3.60
N GLY A 102 13.31 4.45 -3.05
CA GLY A 102 12.80 4.91 -1.77
C GLY A 102 11.99 6.21 -1.85
N PHE A 103 11.51 6.63 -0.68
CA PHE A 103 10.75 7.85 -0.50
C PHE A 103 11.61 9.11 -0.71
N GLN A 104 11.02 10.14 -1.30
CA GLN A 104 11.57 11.50 -1.27
C GLN A 104 11.44 12.10 0.15
N LYS A 105 12.15 13.19 0.42
CA LYS A 105 12.17 13.82 1.75
C LYS A 105 10.78 14.38 2.14
N GLU A 106 10.04 14.86 1.15
CA GLU A 106 8.73 15.45 1.33
C GLU A 106 7.60 14.40 1.30
N ALA A 107 7.92 13.11 1.14
CA ALA A 107 6.92 12.05 1.04
C ALA A 107 6.21 11.80 2.38
N ASP A 108 4.89 11.68 2.34
CA ASP A 108 4.10 11.23 3.47
C ASP A 108 4.00 9.71 3.46
N ARG A 109 4.65 9.07 4.43
CA ARG A 109 4.67 7.61 4.56
C ARG A 109 3.50 7.09 5.37
N THR A 110 2.75 7.95 6.05
CA THR A 110 1.68 7.57 6.97
C THR A 110 0.36 7.30 6.25
N THR A 111 0.22 7.81 5.03
CA THR A 111 -0.96 7.69 4.18
C THR A 111 -1.02 6.39 3.37
N VAL A 112 0.08 5.64 3.31
CA VAL A 112 0.19 4.43 2.48
C VAL A 112 0.41 3.20 3.36
N ASN A 113 -0.36 2.14 3.10
CA ASN A 113 -0.17 0.86 3.78
C ASN A 113 1.04 0.10 3.22
N LEU A 114 2.24 0.38 3.76
CA LEU A 114 3.50 -0.24 3.33
C LEU A 114 3.54 -1.76 3.49
N ALA A 115 2.69 -2.33 4.35
CA ALA A 115 2.62 -3.76 4.62
C ALA A 115 1.72 -4.53 3.62
N GLN A 116 0.98 -3.83 2.78
CA GLN A 116 0.08 -4.42 1.79
C GLN A 116 0.88 -5.18 0.73
N LYS A 117 0.38 -6.37 0.37
CA LYS A 117 0.92 -7.18 -0.74
C LYS A 117 0.63 -6.51 -2.08
N LEU A 118 1.50 -6.76 -3.05
CA LEU A 118 1.31 -6.28 -4.41
C LEU A 118 0.27 -7.13 -5.14
N GLN A 119 -0.50 -6.48 -6.01
CA GLN A 119 -1.44 -7.12 -6.93
C GLN A 119 -1.11 -6.62 -8.33
N ASP A 120 -1.46 -7.43 -9.33
CA ASP A 120 -1.27 -7.03 -10.72
C ASP A 120 -2.12 -5.80 -11.05
N GLU A 121 -1.62 -4.95 -11.94
CA GLU A 121 -2.24 -3.71 -12.40
C GLU A 121 -2.46 -2.66 -11.28
N MET A 122 -1.85 -2.85 -10.10
CA MET A 122 -1.97 -1.93 -8.97
C MET A 122 -1.25 -0.60 -9.24
N VAL A 123 -1.92 0.51 -8.92
CA VAL A 123 -1.31 1.84 -8.91
C VAL A 123 -1.04 2.25 -7.46
N ILE A 124 0.21 2.61 -7.16
CA ILE A 124 0.64 3.07 -5.84
C ILE A 124 1.00 4.55 -5.95
N TYR A 125 0.24 5.40 -5.26
CA TYR A 125 0.55 6.83 -5.16
C TYR A 125 1.18 7.16 -3.81
N ILE A 126 2.36 7.77 -3.81
CA ILE A 126 3.01 8.27 -2.61
C ILE A 126 2.80 9.79 -2.54
N PRO A 127 1.92 10.32 -1.67
CA PRO A 127 1.69 11.75 -1.57
C PRO A 127 2.85 12.46 -0.86
N LYS A 128 2.91 13.79 -0.98
CA LYS A 128 3.74 14.63 -0.12
C LYS A 128 3.03 14.93 1.20
N VAL A 129 3.79 15.38 2.21
CA VAL A 129 3.22 15.81 3.49
C VAL A 129 2.23 16.95 3.27
N GLY A 130 0.97 16.72 3.64
CA GLY A 130 -0.13 17.68 3.45
C GLY A 130 -0.71 17.72 2.02
N GLU A 131 -0.32 16.79 1.15
CA GLU A 131 -0.92 16.59 -0.17
C GLU A 131 -2.01 15.52 -0.07
N GLU A 132 -3.24 15.86 -0.44
CA GLU A 132 -4.27 14.85 -0.62
C GLU A 132 -4.01 14.10 -1.95
N PRO A 133 -3.88 12.76 -1.94
CA PRO A 133 -3.62 12.02 -3.16
C PRO A 133 -4.79 12.21 -4.14
N PRO A 134 -4.52 12.35 -5.45
CA PRO A 134 -5.60 12.36 -6.44
C PRO A 134 -6.36 11.05 -6.34
N VAL A 135 -7.67 11.13 -6.11
CA VAL A 135 -8.60 9.99 -6.06
C VAL A 135 -8.76 9.39 -7.47
N THR A 136 -7.72 8.73 -7.95
CA THR A 136 -7.77 7.92 -9.17
C THR A 136 -7.42 6.49 -8.83
N ALA A 137 -8.35 5.80 -8.19
CA ALA A 137 -8.45 4.35 -8.22
C ALA A 137 -9.92 3.98 -8.47
N PRO A 138 -10.23 3.08 -9.42
CA PRO A 138 -11.58 2.55 -9.54
C PRO A 138 -11.90 1.80 -8.24
N ALA A 139 -13.05 2.13 -7.65
CA ALA A 139 -13.59 1.38 -6.53
C ALA A 139 -13.79 -0.08 -6.95
N ILE A 140 -12.90 -0.96 -6.50
CA ILE A 140 -13.23 -2.37 -6.39
C ILE A 140 -14.25 -2.48 -5.24
N ASP A 141 -15.49 -2.77 -5.62
CA ASP A 141 -16.61 -3.06 -4.73
C ASP A 141 -16.23 -4.22 -3.80
N GLY A 142 -16.14 -3.91 -2.50
CA GLY A 142 -15.56 -4.82 -1.53
C GLY A 142 -15.63 -4.35 -0.09
N GLY A 143 -16.84 -3.98 0.37
CA GLY A 143 -17.28 -4.22 1.75
C GLY A 143 -16.58 -3.49 2.91
N THR A 144 -17.35 -2.61 3.55
CA THR A 144 -17.31 -2.20 4.97
C THR A 144 -16.06 -1.50 5.51
N THR A 145 -16.19 -0.19 5.74
CA THR A 145 -16.18 0.45 7.07
C THR A 145 -15.81 1.93 6.89
N SER A 146 -16.83 2.74 6.66
CA SER A 146 -16.77 4.19 6.68
C SER A 146 -16.54 4.67 8.12
N VAL A 147 -15.30 5.05 8.44
CA VAL A 147 -15.01 6.00 9.53
C VAL A 147 -14.64 7.34 8.89
N GLN A 148 -15.61 8.23 8.99
CA GLN A 148 -15.57 9.68 8.84
C GLN A 148 -14.40 10.32 9.61
N THR A 149 -13.70 11.30 9.01
CA THR A 149 -13.09 12.53 9.61
C THR A 149 -12.36 13.31 8.48
N THR A 150 -13.05 14.23 7.77
CA THR A 150 -12.91 15.72 7.81
C THR A 150 -11.52 16.27 7.39
N SER A 151 -11.37 16.82 6.19
CA SER A 151 -11.26 18.28 5.86
C SER A 151 -9.97 18.46 5.05
N SER A 152 -9.82 19.21 3.96
CA SER A 152 -10.63 20.26 3.32
C SER A 152 -9.86 20.80 2.09
N SER A 153 -10.60 21.00 0.99
CA SER A 153 -10.45 22.10 0.01
C SER A 153 -9.33 22.05 -1.03
N GLY A 154 -9.73 22.06 -2.31
CA GLY A 154 -8.85 22.57 -3.36
C GLY A 154 -9.29 22.37 -4.81
N ALA A 155 -10.36 23.05 -5.24
CA ALA A 155 -10.51 23.56 -6.61
C ALA A 155 -10.57 22.53 -7.76
N GLU A 156 -11.77 21.99 -8.00
CA GLU A 156 -12.23 21.91 -9.39
C GLU A 156 -13.01 23.18 -9.71
N GLN A 157 -12.45 23.97 -10.62
CA GLN A 157 -13.10 25.14 -11.17
C GLN A 157 -14.44 24.76 -11.83
N GLY A 158 -15.51 25.44 -11.42
CA GLY A 158 -16.68 25.69 -12.27
C GLY A 158 -17.73 24.59 -12.35
N GLY A 159 -17.67 23.57 -11.49
CA GLY A 159 -18.74 22.58 -11.35
C GLY A 159 -19.88 23.10 -10.49
N ALA A 160 -21.11 22.97 -10.96
CA ALA A 160 -22.29 23.29 -10.17
C ALA A 160 -22.34 22.42 -8.89
N VAL A 161 -22.66 23.02 -7.74
CA VAL A 161 -22.79 22.35 -6.44
C VAL A 161 -24.00 21.42 -6.45
N ASN A 162 -23.78 20.12 -6.21
CA ASN A 162 -24.89 19.17 -6.14
C ASN A 162 -25.60 19.27 -4.79
N ILE A 163 -26.86 19.70 -4.78
CA ILE A 163 -27.61 19.94 -3.52
C ILE A 163 -27.98 18.65 -2.76
N ASN A 164 -28.06 17.52 -3.44
CA ASN A 164 -28.37 16.22 -2.83
C ASN A 164 -27.17 15.66 -2.07
N THR A 165 -25.94 15.94 -2.52
CA THR A 165 -24.72 15.36 -1.95
C THR A 165 -23.81 16.36 -1.24
N ALA A 166 -23.99 17.66 -1.48
CA ALA A 166 -23.12 18.70 -0.92
C ALA A 166 -23.13 18.68 0.61
N THR A 167 -21.96 18.97 1.17
CA THR A 167 -21.74 19.21 2.59
C THR A 167 -22.16 20.61 2.98
N SER A 168 -22.31 20.86 4.28
CA SER A 168 -22.66 22.20 4.79
C SER A 168 -21.63 23.26 4.37
N ALA A 169 -20.34 22.91 4.29
CA ALA A 169 -19.30 23.81 3.86
C ALA A 169 -19.44 24.18 2.37
N GLU A 170 -19.65 23.20 1.49
CA GLU A 170 -19.84 23.42 0.05
C GLU A 170 -21.11 24.23 -0.24
N LEU A 171 -22.19 24.02 0.50
CA LEU A 171 -23.41 24.82 0.38
C LEU A 171 -23.17 26.29 0.78
N GLN A 172 -22.29 26.55 1.75
CA GLN A 172 -21.96 27.91 2.19
C GLN A 172 -21.08 28.69 1.22
N GLU A 173 -20.46 28.03 0.24
CA GLU A 173 -19.73 28.70 -0.85
C GLU A 173 -20.70 29.41 -1.82
N LEU A 174 -21.98 29.03 -1.79
CA LEU A 174 -23.00 29.60 -2.64
C LEU A 174 -23.41 31.02 -2.20
N PRO A 175 -23.61 31.95 -3.15
CA PRO A 175 -23.93 33.34 -2.82
C PRO A 175 -25.26 33.47 -2.09
N GLY A 176 -25.22 33.96 -0.85
CA GLY A 176 -26.42 34.18 -0.04
C GLY A 176 -26.87 32.96 0.78
N ILE A 177 -26.12 31.85 0.74
CA ILE A 177 -26.24 30.73 1.67
C ILE A 177 -25.21 30.92 2.79
N GLY A 178 -25.69 30.89 4.02
CA GLY A 178 -24.85 30.84 5.21
C GLY A 178 -25.25 29.62 6.04
N GLU A 179 -24.57 29.39 7.16
CA GLU A 179 -24.76 28.23 8.05
C GLU A 179 -26.22 27.84 8.27
N ALA A 180 -27.10 28.79 8.62
CA ALA A 180 -28.52 28.53 8.85
C ALA A 180 -29.27 28.01 7.62
N LYS A 181 -28.96 28.52 6.41
CA LYS A 181 -29.61 28.08 5.18
C LYS A 181 -29.02 26.77 4.67
N ALA A 182 -27.71 26.58 4.82
CA ALA A 182 -27.05 25.32 4.49
C ALA A 182 -27.63 24.19 5.35
N GLN A 183 -27.81 24.42 6.65
CA GLN A 183 -28.46 23.45 7.53
C GLN A 183 -29.91 23.17 7.10
N ALA A 184 -30.69 24.20 6.77
CA ALA A 184 -32.06 24.01 6.30
C ALA A 184 -32.16 23.15 5.02
N ILE A 185 -31.18 23.25 4.10
CA ILE A 185 -31.12 22.40 2.90
C ILE A 185 -30.85 20.94 3.27
N ILE A 186 -29.92 20.71 4.21
CA ILE A 186 -29.59 19.37 4.72
C ILE A 186 -30.79 18.76 5.44
N ASP A 187 -31.42 19.51 6.32
CA ASP A 187 -32.61 19.07 7.07
C ASP A 187 -33.76 18.74 6.11
N TYR A 188 -33.94 19.53 5.05
CA TYR A 188 -34.97 19.28 4.05
C TYR A 188 -34.74 17.94 3.33
N ARG A 189 -33.51 17.65 2.88
CA ARG A 189 -33.23 16.37 2.21
C ARG A 189 -33.31 15.16 3.14
N GLU A 190 -33.05 15.34 4.43
CA GLU A 190 -33.18 14.28 5.43
C GLU A 190 -34.65 13.98 5.79
N THR A 191 -35.50 15.00 5.82
CA THR A 191 -36.91 14.89 6.24
C THR A 191 -37.88 14.62 5.09
N THR A 192 -37.66 15.26 3.94
CA THR A 192 -38.53 15.17 2.76
C THR A 192 -37.97 14.19 1.73
N GLY A 193 -36.67 13.94 1.75
CA GLY A 193 -35.95 13.15 0.75
C GLY A 193 -35.16 14.02 -0.23
N ALA A 194 -34.42 13.38 -1.14
CA ALA A 194 -33.62 14.06 -2.14
C ALA A 194 -34.45 15.03 -3.00
N PHE A 195 -33.87 16.17 -3.36
CA PHE A 195 -34.45 17.12 -4.31
C PHE A 195 -34.55 16.45 -5.68
N ALA A 196 -35.71 16.57 -6.34
CA ALA A 196 -35.92 16.01 -7.68
C ALA A 196 -35.50 17.00 -8.78
N GLN A 197 -35.60 18.29 -8.49
CA GLN A 197 -35.26 19.39 -9.39
C GLN A 197 -34.70 20.57 -8.58
N ALA A 198 -33.93 21.45 -9.23
CA ALA A 198 -33.29 22.58 -8.54
C ALA A 198 -34.33 23.51 -7.88
N GLU A 199 -35.50 23.67 -8.51
CA GLU A 199 -36.61 24.51 -8.08
C GLU A 199 -37.17 24.10 -6.70
N ASP A 200 -36.99 22.84 -6.30
CA ASP A 200 -37.46 22.33 -5.01
C ASP A 200 -36.73 23.00 -3.84
N LEU A 201 -35.58 23.63 -4.06
CA LEU A 201 -34.89 24.47 -3.06
C LEU A 201 -35.78 25.60 -2.54
N LYS A 202 -36.78 26.05 -3.31
CA LYS A 202 -37.70 27.10 -2.87
C LYS A 202 -38.62 26.66 -1.73
N ASN A 203 -38.73 25.34 -1.50
CA ASN A 203 -39.47 24.78 -0.38
C ASN A 203 -38.64 24.80 0.92
N VAL A 204 -37.34 25.11 0.84
CA VAL A 204 -36.46 25.21 1.99
C VAL A 204 -36.65 26.55 2.68
N SER A 205 -36.76 26.51 4.01
CA SER A 205 -36.92 27.70 4.84
C SER A 205 -35.75 28.69 4.63
N GLY A 206 -36.07 29.91 4.20
CA GLY A 206 -35.08 30.98 3.97
C GLY A 206 -34.51 31.06 2.55
N ILE A 207 -34.94 30.21 1.62
CA ILE A 207 -34.63 30.31 0.19
C ILE A 207 -35.87 30.80 -0.57
N GLY A 208 -35.90 32.09 -0.89
CA GLY A 208 -36.93 32.68 -1.76
C GLY A 208 -36.49 32.78 -3.21
N ASP A 209 -37.40 33.21 -4.10
CA ASP A 209 -37.16 33.34 -5.55
C ASP A 209 -35.85 34.10 -5.87
N LYS A 210 -35.63 35.23 -5.20
CA LYS A 210 -34.43 36.06 -5.41
C LYS A 210 -33.12 35.39 -5.04
N THR A 211 -33.15 34.48 -4.06
CA THR A 211 -31.97 33.70 -3.67
C THR A 211 -31.79 32.59 -4.68
N PHE A 212 -32.86 31.86 -4.99
CA PHE A 212 -32.84 30.77 -5.97
C PHE A 212 -32.32 31.19 -7.34
N GLU A 213 -32.75 32.34 -7.88
CA GLU A 213 -32.28 32.86 -9.18
C GLU A 213 -30.75 33.03 -9.24
N LYS A 214 -30.12 33.38 -8.12
CA LYS A 214 -28.65 33.51 -8.03
C LYS A 214 -27.94 32.17 -7.89
N LEU A 215 -28.65 31.18 -7.38
CA LEU A 215 -28.14 29.84 -7.13
C LEU A 215 -28.31 28.93 -8.34
N GLN A 216 -29.37 29.09 -9.13
CA GLN A 216 -29.71 28.28 -10.29
C GLN A 216 -28.52 27.96 -11.22
N PRO A 217 -27.66 28.92 -11.61
CA PRO A 217 -26.51 28.61 -12.48
C PRO A 217 -25.35 27.91 -11.77
N LEU A 218 -25.38 27.79 -10.44
CA LEU A 218 -24.30 27.28 -9.59
C LEU A 218 -24.67 25.97 -8.91
N ILE A 219 -25.85 25.42 -9.15
CA ILE A 219 -26.36 24.21 -8.49
C ILE A 219 -26.78 23.15 -9.50
N THR A 220 -26.71 21.89 -9.09
CA THR A 220 -27.20 20.74 -9.87
C THR A 220 -27.93 19.74 -8.98
N VAL A 221 -28.71 18.88 -9.62
CA VAL A 221 -29.45 17.77 -9.01
C VAL A 221 -29.11 16.49 -9.78
N ASN A 222 -28.81 15.40 -9.09
CA ASN A 222 -28.59 14.06 -9.66
C ASN A 222 -29.64 13.08 -9.14
#